data_AF-A0A659XXS1-F1
#
_entry.id   AF-A0A659XXS1-F1
#
_cell.length_a   1.000
_cell.length_b   1.000
_cell.length_c   1.000
_cell.angle_alpha   90.00
_cell.angle_beta   90.00
_cell.angle_gamma   90.00
#
_symmetry.space_group_name_H-M   'P 1'
#
loop_
_entity.id
_entity.type
_entity.pdbx_description
1 polymer ?
#
loop_
_entity_poly.entity_id
_entity_poly.type
_entity_poly.pdbx_seq_one_letter_code
_entity_poly.pdbx_strand_id
1 'polypeptide(L)' 'PGVKPSAPDFYAAVLLNDILGGSYLTSRLYEEVRQKRGLAYHVSSELTLDSLLVTTETRSDCAAQTLSIVRDVV' A
#
# COMPACT_ATOMS: atom_id res chain seq x y z
N PRO A 1 -4.79 10.64 -2.51
CA PRO A 1 -5.44 10.82 -3.83
C PRO A 1 -6.45 9.68 -4.10
N GLY A 2 -7.71 10.02 -4.37
CA GLY A 2 -8.72 9.07 -4.84
C GLY A 2 -9.03 9.26 -6.33
N VAL A 3 -9.63 8.25 -6.96
CA VAL A 3 -10.01 8.29 -8.38
C VAL A 3 -11.46 7.83 -8.55
N LYS A 4 -12.26 8.67 -9.20
CA LYS A 4 -13.68 8.37 -9.46
C LYS A 4 -13.81 7.34 -10.60
N PRO A 5 -14.83 6.46 -10.58
CA PRO A 5 -15.11 5.51 -11.65
C PRO A 5 -15.30 6.13 -13.03
N SER A 6 -15.75 7.39 -13.09
CA SER A 6 -15.93 8.13 -14.34
C SER A 6 -14.66 8.78 -14.88
N ALA A 7 -13.55 8.75 -14.12
CA ALA A 7 -12.28 9.31 -14.56
C ALA A 7 -11.68 8.45 -15.69
N PRO A 8 -11.08 9.06 -16.72
CA PRO A 8 -10.44 8.30 -17.80
C PRO A 8 -9.32 7.38 -17.28
N ASP A 9 -8.65 7.79 -16.19
CA ASP A 9 -7.54 7.07 -15.58
C ASP A 9 -7.99 6.02 -14.54
N PHE A 10 -9.29 5.76 -14.39
CA PHE A 10 -9.80 4.87 -13.35
C PHE A 10 -9.13 3.49 -13.37
N TYR A 11 -9.10 2.83 -14.53
CA TYR A 11 -8.47 1.52 -14.66
C TYR A 11 -6.96 1.56 -14.48
N ALA A 12 -6.30 2.65 -14.90
CA ALA A 12 -4.88 2.85 -14.65
C ALA A 12 -4.60 2.98 -13.14
N ALA A 13 -5.46 3.68 -12.41
CA ALA A 13 -5.36 3.84 -10.97
C ALA A 13 -5.66 2.53 -10.21
N VAL A 14 -6.60 1.71 -10.67
CA VAL A 14 -6.84 0.37 -10.12
C VAL A 14 -5.61 -0.52 -10.30
N LEU A 15 -5.00 -0.52 -11.50
CA LEU A 15 -3.77 -1.27 -11.76
C LEU A 15 -2.60 -0.76 -10.90
N LEU A 16 -2.48 0.56 -10.73
CA LEU A 16 -1.49 1.14 -9.82
C LEU A 16 -1.70 0.66 -8.39
N ASN A 17 -2.95 0.64 -7.90
CA ASN A 17 -3.25 0.13 -6.56
C ASN A 17 -2.86 -1.34 -6.42
N ASP A 18 -3.16 -2.17 -7.42
CA ASP A 18 -2.81 -3.59 -7.41
C ASP A 18 -1.29 -3.82 -7.28
N ILE A 19 -0.49 -3.09 -8.07
CA ILE A 19 0.97 -3.11 -8.03
C ILE A 19 1.50 -2.60 -6.69
N LEU A 20 0.89 -1.54 -6.13
CA LEU A 20 1.35 -0.89 -4.91
C LEU A 20 1.12 -1.76 -3.67
N GLY A 21 -0.12 -2.21 -3.45
CA GLY A 21 -0.53 -2.89 -2.23
C GLY A 21 -1.86 -3.65 -2.31
N GLY A 22 -2.52 -3.69 -3.46
CA GLY A 22 -3.76 -4.45 -3.67
C GLY A 22 -3.52 -5.95 -3.82
N SER A 23 -2.41 -6.35 -4.42
CA SER A 23 -2.02 -7.76 -4.54
C SER A 23 -1.41 -8.31 -3.25
N TYR A 24 -1.97 -9.42 -2.75
CA TYR A 24 -1.69 -9.97 -1.41
C TYR A 24 -0.29 -10.58 -1.20
N LEU A 25 0.54 -10.76 -2.23
CA LEU A 25 1.87 -11.40 -2.10
C LEU A 25 2.97 -10.85 -3.02
N THR A 26 2.61 -10.05 -4.02
CA THR A 26 3.51 -9.59 -5.09
C THR A 26 3.55 -8.06 -5.21
N SER A 27 2.86 -7.35 -4.32
CA SER A 27 2.84 -5.90 -4.31
C SER A 27 4.12 -5.31 -3.72
N ARG A 28 4.45 -4.08 -4.12
CA ARG A 28 5.67 -3.38 -3.65
C ARG A 28 5.71 -3.22 -2.14
N LEU A 29 4.58 -2.85 -1.53
CA LEU A 29 4.47 -2.71 -0.08
C LEU A 29 4.71 -4.04 0.63
N TYR A 30 4.19 -5.14 0.07
CA TYR A 30 4.41 -6.48 0.62
C TYR A 30 5.90 -6.88 0.56
N GLU A 31 6.57 -6.63 -0.56
CA GLU A 31 8.00 -6.91 -0.71
C GLU A 31 8.83 -6.12 0.31
N GLU A 32 8.62 -4.80 0.40
CA GLU A 32 9.46 -3.93 1.23
C GLU A 32 9.21 -4.10 2.73
N VAL A 33 7.95 -4.21 3.16
CA VAL A 33 7.59 -4.26 4.58
C VAL A 33 7.66 -5.69 5.12
N ARG A 34 7.11 -6.67 4.40
CA ARG A 34 7.03 -8.06 4.86
C ARG A 34 8.21 -8.90 4.42
N GLN A 35 8.53 -8.99 3.13
CA GLN A 35 9.56 -9.94 2.66
C GLN A 35 10.98 -9.52 3.06
N LYS A 36 11.36 -8.27 2.81
CA LYS A 36 12.74 -7.79 3.06
C LYS A 36 13.05 -7.57 4.54
N ARG A 37 12.07 -7.10 5.32
CA ARG A 37 12.30 -6.60 6.68
C ARG A 37 11.50 -7.33 7.77
N GLY A 38 10.45 -8.08 7.41
CA GLY A 38 9.62 -8.81 8.37
C GLY A 38 8.92 -7.91 9.39
N LEU A 39 8.61 -6.66 9.04
CA LEU A 39 8.06 -5.67 9.99
C LEU A 39 6.57 -5.84 10.25
N ALA A 40 5.83 -6.38 9.28
CA ALA A 40 4.38 -6.59 9.37
C ALA A 40 4.00 -7.91 8.70
N TYR A 41 2.98 -8.58 9.24
CA TYR A 41 2.37 -9.73 8.57
C TYR A 41 1.43 -9.27 7.44
N HIS A 42 0.73 -8.16 7.66
CA HIS A 42 -0.20 -7.57 6.72
C HIS A 42 0.16 -6.12 6.39
N VAL A 43 0.18 -5.83 5.10
CA VAL A 43 0.23 -4.48 4.54
C VAL A 43 -0.59 -4.49 3.25
N SER A 44 -1.45 -3.50 3.06
CA SER A 44 -2.31 -3.40 1.90
C SER A 44 -2.60 -1.95 1.55
N SER A 45 -3.03 -1.73 0.30
CA SER A 45 -3.53 -0.44 -0.16
C SER A 45 -4.90 -0.58 -0.81
N GLU A 46 -5.75 0.40 -0.53
CA GLU A 46 -7.09 0.51 -1.10
C GLU A 46 -7.27 1.90 -1.71
N LEU A 47 -7.61 1.92 -3.00
CA LEU A 47 -7.99 3.12 -3.70
C LEU A 47 -9.50 3.35 -3.55
N THR A 48 -9.86 4.44 -2.88
CA THR A 48 -11.25 4.89 -2.75
C THR A 48 -11.53 6.07 -3.69
N LEU A 49 -12.76 6.58 -3.65
CA LEU A 49 -13.17 7.75 -4.44
C LEU A 49 -12.37 9.00 -4.09
N ASP A 50 -11.99 9.16 -2.83
CA ASP A 50 -11.42 10.40 -2.30
C ASP A 50 -9.97 10.24 -1.81
N SER A 51 -9.55 9.01 -1.49
CA SER A 51 -8.24 8.74 -0.90
C SER A 51 -7.61 7.42 -1.36
N LEU A 52 -6.30 7.33 -1.21
CA LEU A 52 -5.54 6.09 -1.24
C LEU A 52 -5.22 5.77 0.22
N LEU A 53 -5.80 4.70 0.74
CA LEU A 53 -5.58 4.26 2.11
C LEU A 53 -4.52 3.16 2.10
N VAL A 54 -3.52 3.30 2.96
CA VAL A 54 -2.53 2.25 3.21
C VAL A 54 -2.68 1.79 4.65
N THR A 55 -2.88 0.49 4.84
CA THR A 55 -3.12 -0.11 6.15
C THR A 55 -2.03 -1.14 6.43
N THR A 56 -1.45 -1.11 7.63
CA THR A 56 -0.46 -2.10 8.06
C THR A 56 -0.51 -2.31 9.56
N GLU A 57 -0.14 -3.51 9.99
CA GLU A 57 -0.11 -3.93 11.38
C GLU A 57 1.30 -4.37 11.74
N THR A 58 1.94 -3.64 12.65
CA THR A 58 3.34 -3.86 13.04
C THR A 58 3.47 -3.81 14.56
N ARG A 59 4.60 -4.29 15.08
CA ARG A 59 4.92 -4.15 16.51
C ARG A 59 5.10 -2.67 16.85
N SER A 60 4.69 -2.29 18.06
CA SER A 60 4.72 -0.88 18.50
C SER A 60 6.11 -0.24 18.46
N ASP A 61 7.18 -1.00 18.73
CA ASP A 61 8.57 -0.52 18.68
C ASP A 61 9.08 -0.28 17.26
N CYS A 62 8.47 -0.93 16.26
CA CYS A 62 8.80 -0.78 14.85
C CYS A 62 7.89 0.22 14.11
N ALA A 63 6.88 0.80 14.76
CA ALA A 63 5.85 1.62 14.12
C ALA A 63 6.43 2.79 13.31
N ALA A 64 7.40 3.53 13.88
CA ALA A 64 8.03 4.66 13.20
C ALA A 64 8.86 4.21 11.98
N GLN A 65 9.58 3.10 12.09
CA GLN A 65 10.35 2.52 10.99
C GLN A 65 9.43 2.06 9.86
N THR A 66 8.38 1.32 10.19
CA THR A 66 7.39 0.84 9.21
C THR A 66 6.75 2.01 8.48
N LEU A 67 6.38 3.08 9.18
CA LEU A 67 5.83 4.29 8.56
C LEU A 67 6.82 4.97 7.60
N SER A 68 8.10 5.01 7.94
CA SER A 68 9.14 5.55 7.03
C SER A 68 9.21 4.74 5.75
N ILE A 69 9.29 3.41 5.85
CA ILE A 69 9.38 2.53 4.68
C ILE A 69 8.13 2.65 3.79
N VAL A 70 6.94 2.72 4.39
CA VAL A 70 5.70 2.92 3.62
C VAL A 70 5.73 4.24 2.84
N ARG A 71 6.27 5.31 3.43
CA ARG A 71 6.41 6.62 2.76
C ARG A 71 7.48 6.65 1.68
N ASP A 72 8.52 5.83 1.79
CA ASP A 72 9.55 5.74 0.76
C ASP A 72 9.06 5.00 -0.50
N VAL A 73 8.06 4.12 -0.35
CA VAL A 73 7.48 3.32 -1.43
C VAL A 73 6.38 4.04 -2.20
N VAL A 74 5.63 4.91 -1.52
CA VAL A 74 4.49 5.69 -2.07
C VAL A 74 4.97 7.02 -2.62
#